data_AF-A0AA39KSQ4-F1
#
_entry.id   AF-A0AA39KSQ4-F1
#
_cell.length_a   1.000
_cell.length_b   1.000
_cell.length_c   1.000
_cell.angle_alpha   90.00
_cell.angle_beta   90.00
_cell.angle_gamma   90.00
#
_symmetry.space_group_name_H-M   'P 1'
#
loop_
_entity.id
_entity.type
_entity.pdbx_description
1 polymer ?
#
loop_
_entity_poly.entity_id
_entity_poly.type
_entity_poly.pdbx_seq_one_letter_code
_entity_poly.pdbx_strand_id
1 'polypeptide(L)'
;MSSFYYCYIFITIYCILSVVNSDDESLQCKDESGNIVDWYVMYKIPKVSESSDPVIRKGTKYLFITNKTVHNGWQLSNKEISFKDSLPGKTLEALYNDDVASKAMWIMYNDQAPKKYANSRFGHAKGIVMTDDNRGFWLVHSVPKYPPSPISGTEKPHKEIKSSSEVDDTDEDNDEIVDSSDNKYDYPKTGMTYGQSFLCISFDANQMNIIGLQLMYNQVIPYRYNMPKVLSRKFPSLVNASKRAKIKRPPYNRKSELQSIGGRQFISFAKTDKWQKDLYDDFVAPKLQTDLLAETWLNGPGKLPSECTGAK
;
A
#
# COMPACT_ATOMS: atom_id res chain seq x y z
N MET A 1 -14.09 55.75 61.92
CA MET A 1 -14.83 55.27 60.74
C MET A 1 -14.04 55.65 59.50
N SER A 2 -13.81 54.65 58.61
CA SER A 2 -13.42 54.74 57.18
C SER A 2 -12.12 55.48 56.81
N SER A 3 -11.22 54.99 55.95
CA SER A 3 -11.07 53.75 55.17
C SER A 3 -9.64 53.74 54.63
N PHE A 4 -8.90 52.64 54.78
CA PHE A 4 -7.65 52.41 54.05
C PHE A 4 -7.98 51.60 52.78
N TYR A 5 -7.75 52.19 51.61
CA TYR A 5 -7.87 51.51 50.32
C TYR A 5 -6.60 50.69 50.05
N TYR A 6 -6.67 49.37 50.16
CA TYR A 6 -5.66 48.47 49.63
C TYR A 6 -5.97 48.17 48.16
N CYS A 7 -5.10 48.65 47.28
CA CYS A 7 -5.08 48.35 45.86
C CYS A 7 -4.56 46.90 45.66
N TYR A 8 -5.47 45.94 45.50
CA TYR A 8 -5.12 44.58 45.12
C TYR A 8 -4.99 44.51 43.59
N ILE A 9 -3.75 44.55 43.11
CA ILE A 9 -3.40 44.22 41.74
C ILE A 9 -3.53 42.70 41.57
N PHE A 10 -4.66 42.24 41.05
CA PHE A 10 -4.83 40.87 40.59
C PHE A 10 -4.11 40.71 39.25
N ILE A 11 -2.88 40.21 39.27
CA ILE A 11 -2.21 39.69 38.07
C ILE A 11 -2.80 38.31 37.80
N THR A 12 -3.87 38.25 37.00
CA THR A 12 -4.34 37.00 36.41
C THR A 12 -3.33 36.57 35.35
N ILE A 13 -2.44 35.66 35.72
CA ILE A 13 -1.58 34.93 34.79
C ILE A 13 -2.48 34.06 33.91
N TYR A 14 -2.84 34.56 32.74
CA TYR A 14 -3.38 33.75 31.65
C TYR A 14 -2.22 32.89 31.14
N CYS A 15 -2.01 31.72 31.75
CA CYS A 15 -1.24 30.66 31.13
C CYS A 15 -2.03 30.21 29.90
N ILE A 16 -1.73 30.83 28.76
CA ILE A 16 -2.01 30.24 27.46
C ILE A 16 -1.11 29.00 27.41
N LEU A 17 -1.62 27.88 27.94
CA LEU A 17 -1.18 26.57 27.49
C LEU A 17 -1.55 26.53 26.01
N SER A 18 -0.63 27.00 25.17
CA SER A 18 -0.56 26.51 23.80
C SER A 18 -0.38 25.00 23.96
N VAL A 19 -1.49 24.28 23.94
CA VAL A 19 -1.48 22.86 23.59
C VAL A 19 -0.83 22.87 22.23
N VAL A 20 0.48 22.64 22.21
CA VAL A 20 1.16 22.20 21.00
C VAL A 20 0.47 20.87 20.76
N ASN A 21 -0.52 20.87 19.87
CA ASN A 21 -0.94 19.63 19.25
C ASN A 21 0.35 19.12 18.62
N SER A 22 1.02 18.18 19.28
CA SER A 22 1.84 17.25 18.54
C SER A 22 0.87 16.66 17.54
N ASP A 23 1.01 17.03 16.27
CA ASP A 23 0.34 16.33 15.19
C ASP A 23 0.79 14.87 15.34
N ASP A 24 0.01 14.10 16.09
CA ASP A 24 0.10 12.65 16.13
C ASP A 24 -0.12 12.25 14.68
N GLU A 25 0.98 11.93 13.98
CA GLU A 25 0.97 11.66 12.56
C GLU A 25 0.23 10.33 12.36
N SER A 26 -1.10 10.43 12.36
CA SER A 26 -2.00 9.30 12.43
C SER A 26 -1.80 8.40 11.23
N LEU A 27 -1.48 7.13 11.50
CA LEU A 27 -1.18 6.10 10.49
C LEU A 27 -2.46 5.64 9.79
N GLN A 28 -3.01 6.50 8.94
CA GLN A 28 -4.23 6.27 8.18
C GLN A 28 -4.09 6.79 6.75
N CYS A 29 -4.99 6.39 5.86
CA CYS A 29 -5.07 6.94 4.52
C CYS A 29 -5.33 8.45 4.59
N LYS A 30 -4.66 9.23 3.74
CA LYS A 30 -4.83 10.69 3.64
C LYS A 30 -5.29 11.10 2.25
N ASP A 31 -6.07 12.17 2.17
CA ASP A 31 -6.35 12.87 0.91
C ASP A 31 -5.23 13.84 0.52
N GLU A 32 -5.38 14.53 -0.61
CA GLU A 32 -4.38 15.47 -1.15
C GLU A 32 -4.16 16.71 -0.27
N SER A 33 -5.10 17.01 0.63
CA SER A 33 -4.98 18.09 1.62
C SER A 33 -4.37 17.59 2.92
N GLY A 34 -4.01 16.32 3.02
CA GLY A 34 -3.47 15.68 4.22
C GLY A 34 -4.53 15.30 5.24
N ASN A 35 -5.82 15.45 4.95
CA ASN A 35 -6.86 15.06 5.89
C ASN A 35 -7.01 13.53 5.89
N ILE A 36 -7.29 12.98 7.07
CA ILE A 36 -7.60 11.56 7.20
C ILE A 36 -8.86 11.20 6.41
N VAL A 37 -8.78 10.09 5.68
CA VAL A 37 -9.88 9.44 4.98
C VAL A 37 -9.96 7.97 5.38
N ASP A 38 -11.17 7.43 5.35
CA ASP A 38 -11.41 6.04 5.75
C ASP A 38 -10.87 5.05 4.70
N TRP A 39 -11.05 5.39 3.43
CA TRP A 39 -10.48 4.67 2.31
C TRP A 39 -10.44 5.59 1.08
N TYR A 40 -9.59 5.22 0.13
CA TYR A 40 -9.64 5.77 -1.22
C TYR A 40 -9.30 4.72 -2.27
N VAL A 41 -9.85 4.89 -3.46
CA VAL A 41 -9.46 4.20 -4.68
C VAL A 41 -8.82 5.23 -5.61
N MET A 42 -7.71 4.89 -6.22
CA MET A 42 -7.02 5.76 -7.18
C MET A 42 -6.66 4.97 -8.44
N TYR A 43 -6.82 5.60 -9.59
CA TYR A 43 -6.42 5.05 -10.88
C TYR A 43 -5.53 6.05 -11.61
N LYS A 44 -4.26 5.72 -11.78
CA LYS A 44 -3.35 6.53 -12.60
C LYS A 44 -3.60 6.22 -14.07
N ILE A 45 -3.84 7.25 -14.86
CA ILE A 45 -4.15 7.19 -16.30
C ILE A 45 -2.90 6.76 -17.08
N PRO A 46 -2.98 5.84 -18.05
CA PRO A 46 -1.84 5.47 -18.90
C PRO A 46 -1.22 6.68 -19.59
N LYS A 47 0.04 6.54 -19.99
CA LYS A 47 0.71 7.52 -20.82
C LYS A 47 0.04 7.55 -22.20
N VAL A 48 -0.50 8.70 -22.60
CA VAL A 48 -1.10 8.90 -23.93
C VAL A 48 -0.36 10.04 -24.61
N SER A 49 0.50 9.72 -25.58
CA SER A 49 1.41 10.68 -26.25
C SER A 49 0.67 11.81 -26.95
N GLU A 50 -0.51 11.53 -27.48
CA GLU A 50 -1.34 12.44 -28.28
C GLU A 50 -2.27 13.31 -27.41
N SER A 51 -2.28 13.10 -26.09
CA SER A 51 -3.15 13.86 -25.19
C SER A 51 -2.80 15.35 -25.21
N SER A 52 -3.81 16.21 -25.16
CA SER A 52 -3.61 17.66 -24.99
C SER A 52 -3.09 18.02 -23.58
N ASP A 53 -3.38 17.18 -22.57
CA ASP A 53 -2.90 17.35 -21.20
C ASP A 53 -1.43 16.88 -21.06
N PRO A 54 -0.47 17.77 -20.74
CA PRO A 54 0.95 17.42 -20.60
C PRO A 54 1.22 16.37 -19.51
N VAL A 55 0.41 16.33 -18.45
CA VAL A 55 0.56 15.38 -17.35
C VAL A 55 0.10 13.98 -17.77
N ILE A 56 -0.94 13.89 -18.62
CA ILE A 56 -1.34 12.62 -19.25
C ILE A 56 -0.26 12.15 -20.24
N ARG A 57 0.33 13.05 -21.04
CA ARG A 57 1.46 12.71 -21.93
C ARG A 57 2.68 12.19 -21.17
N LYS A 58 2.88 12.61 -19.92
CA LYS A 58 3.95 12.12 -19.05
C LYS A 58 3.60 10.78 -18.37
N GLY A 59 2.31 10.46 -18.24
CA GLY A 59 1.84 9.25 -17.57
C GLY A 59 1.82 9.38 -16.04
N THR A 60 1.64 10.60 -15.51
CA THR A 60 1.62 10.87 -14.06
C THR A 60 0.29 11.41 -13.56
N LYS A 61 -0.71 11.56 -14.44
CA LYS A 61 -2.07 12.00 -14.11
C LYS A 61 -2.87 10.89 -13.47
N TYR A 62 -3.73 11.20 -12.51
CA TYR A 62 -4.59 10.19 -11.88
C TYR A 62 -5.98 10.71 -11.55
N LEU A 63 -6.89 9.74 -11.44
CA LEU A 63 -8.25 9.88 -10.95
C LEU A 63 -8.34 9.26 -9.56
N PHE A 64 -9.24 9.76 -8.71
CA PHE A 64 -9.47 9.18 -7.39
C PHE A 64 -10.90 9.33 -6.91
N ILE A 65 -11.26 8.46 -5.96
CA ILE A 65 -12.47 8.50 -5.14
C ILE A 65 -12.05 8.27 -3.70
N THR A 66 -12.53 9.09 -2.77
CA THR A 66 -12.38 8.83 -1.33
C THR A 66 -13.72 8.48 -0.71
N ASN A 67 -13.72 7.98 0.53
CA ASN A 67 -14.96 7.80 1.29
C ASN A 67 -15.80 9.09 1.41
N LYS A 68 -15.16 10.27 1.35
CA LYS A 68 -15.84 11.58 1.42
C LYS A 68 -16.41 12.01 0.07
N THR A 69 -15.80 11.60 -1.04
CA THR A 69 -16.16 12.07 -2.39
C THR A 69 -16.85 11.00 -3.25
N VAL A 70 -17.18 9.85 -2.69
CA VAL A 70 -17.82 8.74 -3.41
C VAL A 70 -19.09 9.13 -4.18
N HIS A 71 -19.85 10.10 -3.67
CA HIS A 71 -21.06 10.62 -4.33
C HIS A 71 -20.78 11.40 -5.62
N ASN A 72 -19.56 11.94 -5.79
CA ASN A 72 -19.13 12.65 -6.99
C ASN A 72 -18.55 11.72 -8.07
N GLY A 73 -18.32 10.45 -7.75
CA GLY A 73 -17.62 9.52 -8.64
C GLY A 73 -16.14 9.87 -8.81
N TRP A 74 -15.56 9.44 -9.94
CA TRP A 74 -14.15 9.66 -10.26
C TRP A 74 -13.84 11.15 -10.44
N GLN A 75 -12.85 11.63 -9.69
CA GLN A 75 -12.36 13.01 -9.79
C GLN A 75 -10.98 13.03 -10.39
N LEU A 76 -10.74 13.93 -11.35
CA LEU A 76 -9.42 14.15 -11.92
C LEU A 76 -8.58 15.00 -10.97
N SER A 77 -7.44 14.48 -10.56
CA SER A 77 -6.52 15.23 -9.70
C SER A 77 -5.85 16.37 -10.46
N ASN A 78 -5.64 17.49 -9.77
CA ASN A 78 -4.80 18.57 -10.26
C ASN A 78 -3.31 18.35 -9.98
N LYS A 79 -2.96 17.26 -9.29
CA LYS A 79 -1.59 16.90 -8.89
C LYS A 79 -1.05 15.75 -9.74
N GLU A 80 0.27 15.67 -9.83
CA GLU A 80 0.96 14.51 -10.38
C GLU A 80 1.17 13.46 -9.29
N ILE A 81 1.03 12.17 -9.63
CA ILE A 81 1.26 11.06 -8.68
C ILE A 81 2.69 11.06 -8.11
N SER A 82 3.65 11.64 -8.82
CA SER A 82 5.04 11.78 -8.37
C SER A 82 5.24 12.81 -7.26
N PHE A 83 4.28 13.70 -7.02
CA PHE A 83 4.43 14.73 -5.99
C PHE A 83 4.11 14.17 -4.60
N LYS A 84 4.84 14.67 -3.59
CA LYS A 84 4.67 14.27 -2.18
C LYS A 84 3.31 14.63 -1.61
N ASP A 85 2.61 15.57 -2.23
CA ASP A 85 1.28 16.01 -1.83
C ASP A 85 0.16 15.35 -2.65
N SER A 86 0.47 14.34 -3.47
CA SER A 86 -0.51 13.40 -4.04
C SER A 86 -1.15 12.52 -2.96
N LEU A 87 -2.26 11.83 -3.25
CA LEU A 87 -2.90 10.90 -2.28
C LEU A 87 -1.92 9.88 -1.69
N PRO A 88 -1.20 9.07 -2.50
CA PRO A 88 -0.22 8.14 -1.97
C PRO A 88 0.99 8.85 -1.33
N GLY A 89 1.39 10.02 -1.82
CA GLY A 89 2.45 10.84 -1.22
C GLY A 89 2.13 11.23 0.23
N LYS A 90 0.92 11.75 0.46
CA LYS A 90 0.43 12.11 1.80
C LYS A 90 0.21 10.90 2.70
N THR A 91 -0.31 9.80 2.15
CA THR A 91 -0.51 8.57 2.91
C THR A 91 0.80 7.94 3.37
N LEU A 92 1.85 8.02 2.55
CA LEU A 92 3.17 7.44 2.85
C LEU A 92 4.13 8.41 3.56
N GLU A 93 3.70 9.62 3.91
CA GLU A 93 4.53 10.64 4.57
C GLU A 93 5.20 10.08 5.84
N ALA A 94 4.41 9.43 6.70
CA ALA A 94 4.88 8.78 7.93
C ALA A 94 5.92 7.67 7.71
N LEU A 95 5.91 7.02 6.54
CA LEU A 95 6.89 5.99 6.18
C LEU A 95 8.28 6.61 5.97
N TYR A 96 8.35 7.84 5.47
CA TYR A 96 9.59 8.56 5.19
C TYR A 96 10.02 9.51 6.31
N ASN A 97 9.24 9.58 7.40
CA ASN A 97 9.60 10.26 8.63
C ASN A 97 10.23 9.25 9.62
N ASP A 98 11.54 9.30 9.82
CA ASP A 98 12.26 8.29 10.63
C ASP A 98 11.80 8.23 12.09
N ASP A 99 11.44 9.38 12.67
CA ASP A 99 10.93 9.48 14.04
C ASP A 99 9.60 8.74 14.24
N VAL A 100 8.84 8.55 13.16
CA VAL A 100 7.56 7.81 13.12
C VAL A 100 7.80 6.38 12.65
N ALA A 101 8.48 6.19 11.52
CA ALA A 101 8.70 4.91 10.88
C ALA A 101 9.49 3.91 11.76
N SER A 102 10.42 4.40 12.59
CA SER A 102 11.19 3.56 13.52
C SER A 102 10.34 2.99 14.66
N LYS A 103 9.24 3.67 15.03
CA LYS A 103 8.33 3.30 16.11
C LYS A 103 7.13 2.47 15.63
N ALA A 104 6.72 2.66 14.37
CA ALA A 104 5.63 1.92 13.73
C ALA A 104 6.05 0.53 13.24
N MET A 105 5.11 -0.40 13.15
CA MET A 105 5.30 -1.67 12.44
C MET A 105 4.86 -1.50 10.99
N TRP A 106 5.70 -1.94 10.04
CA TRP A 106 5.32 -1.90 8.63
C TRP A 106 5.98 -2.99 7.80
N ILE A 107 5.34 -3.34 6.69
CA ILE A 107 5.81 -4.28 5.68
C ILE A 107 5.59 -3.65 4.31
N MET A 108 6.67 -3.49 3.55
CA MET A 108 6.63 -3.14 2.14
C MET A 108 6.87 -4.41 1.33
N TYR A 109 5.94 -4.75 0.45
CA TYR A 109 6.01 -5.95 -0.37
C TYR A 109 5.78 -5.63 -1.84
N ASN A 110 6.58 -6.25 -2.71
CA ASN A 110 6.51 -6.07 -4.16
C ASN A 110 7.26 -7.23 -4.82
N ASP A 111 6.62 -7.97 -5.74
CA ASP A 111 7.24 -9.04 -6.53
C ASP A 111 8.28 -8.53 -7.55
N GLN A 112 8.29 -7.21 -7.78
CA GLN A 112 9.25 -6.46 -8.57
C GLN A 112 9.74 -5.26 -7.76
N ALA A 113 10.26 -5.51 -6.55
CA ALA A 113 10.72 -4.46 -5.63
C ALA A 113 11.79 -3.53 -6.26
N PRO A 114 11.93 -2.28 -5.75
CA PRO A 114 13.01 -1.39 -6.16
C PRO A 114 14.36 -2.12 -6.10
N LYS A 115 15.19 -1.94 -7.13
CA LYS A 115 16.52 -2.56 -7.25
C LYS A 115 16.55 -4.10 -7.29
N LYS A 116 15.40 -4.77 -7.52
CA LYS A 116 15.34 -6.25 -7.63
C LYS A 116 14.76 -6.69 -8.97
N TYR A 117 15.30 -7.79 -9.50
CA TYR A 117 14.75 -8.48 -10.67
C TYR A 117 13.36 -9.05 -10.34
N ALA A 118 12.50 -9.06 -11.35
CA ALA A 118 11.15 -9.59 -11.24
C ALA A 118 11.17 -11.07 -10.85
N ASN A 119 10.35 -11.46 -9.88
CA ASN A 119 10.18 -12.87 -9.53
C ASN A 119 8.85 -13.40 -10.05
N SER A 120 8.90 -14.25 -11.09
CA SER A 120 7.72 -14.86 -11.71
C SER A 120 7.12 -16.04 -10.93
N ARG A 121 7.78 -16.51 -9.85
CA ARG A 121 7.35 -17.72 -9.09
C ARG A 121 6.46 -17.43 -7.89
N PHE A 122 6.23 -16.17 -7.54
CA PHE A 122 5.46 -15.78 -6.35
C PHE A 122 4.31 -14.85 -6.72
N GLY A 123 3.37 -14.64 -5.80
CA GLY A 123 2.18 -13.83 -6.07
C GLY A 123 2.55 -12.43 -6.56
N HIS A 124 1.92 -12.00 -7.65
CA HIS A 124 2.02 -10.66 -8.23
C HIS A 124 1.30 -9.62 -7.35
N ALA A 125 1.74 -9.50 -6.10
CA ALA A 125 1.13 -8.67 -5.08
C ALA A 125 2.11 -7.59 -4.63
N LYS A 126 1.62 -6.36 -4.58
CA LYS A 126 2.40 -5.18 -4.19
C LYS A 126 1.61 -4.30 -3.24
N GLY A 127 2.28 -3.69 -2.29
CA GLY A 127 1.62 -2.85 -1.30
C GLY A 127 2.43 -2.60 -0.03
N ILE A 128 1.79 -1.89 0.88
CA ILE A 128 2.34 -1.45 2.16
C ILE A 128 1.28 -1.67 3.22
N VAL A 129 1.66 -2.32 4.33
CA VAL A 129 0.89 -2.29 5.58
C VAL A 129 1.72 -1.52 6.59
N MET A 130 1.12 -0.54 7.26
CA MET A 130 1.77 0.23 8.33
C MET A 130 0.78 0.44 9.48
N THR A 131 1.21 0.21 10.71
CA THR A 131 0.37 0.24 11.90
C THR A 131 1.16 0.65 13.15
N ASP A 132 0.49 1.34 14.04
CA ASP A 132 0.91 1.55 15.43
C ASP A 132 0.15 0.55 16.33
N ASP A 133 0.03 0.85 17.62
CA ASP A 133 -0.71 0.04 18.58
C ASP A 133 -2.24 0.17 18.45
N ASN A 134 -2.77 1.24 17.86
CA ASN A 134 -4.19 1.55 17.83
C ASN A 134 -4.81 1.35 16.44
N ARG A 135 -4.09 1.71 15.38
CA ARG A 135 -4.59 1.81 14.01
C ARG A 135 -3.48 1.68 12.98
N GLY A 136 -3.89 1.56 11.73
CA GLY A 136 -2.99 1.49 10.60
C GLY A 136 -3.72 1.65 9.28
N PHE A 137 -2.98 1.45 8.19
CA PHE A 137 -3.56 1.35 6.86
C PHE A 137 -2.97 0.18 6.09
N TRP A 138 -3.74 -0.28 5.10
CA TRP A 138 -3.27 -1.18 4.06
C TRP A 138 -3.44 -0.52 2.70
N LEU A 139 -2.31 -0.26 2.03
CA LEU A 139 -2.24 0.26 0.68
C LEU A 139 -1.89 -0.88 -0.29
N VAL A 140 -2.80 -1.24 -1.17
CA VAL A 140 -2.59 -2.20 -2.25
C VAL A 140 -2.41 -1.45 -3.57
N HIS A 141 -1.44 -1.86 -4.39
CA HIS A 141 -1.22 -1.23 -5.70
C HIS A 141 -0.68 -2.21 -6.75
N SER A 142 -0.63 -1.78 -8.01
CA SER A 142 -0.10 -2.56 -9.14
C SER A 142 1.31 -2.14 -9.59
N VAL A 143 1.86 -1.05 -9.04
CA VAL A 143 3.10 -0.41 -9.52
C VAL A 143 4.40 -1.19 -9.21
N PRO A 144 5.17 -1.63 -10.22
CA PRO A 144 6.50 -2.19 -10.04
C PRO A 144 7.52 -1.17 -9.51
N LYS A 145 8.50 -1.63 -8.75
CA LYS A 145 9.58 -0.82 -8.17
C LYS A 145 9.09 0.37 -7.32
N TYR A 146 7.97 0.17 -6.63
CA TYR A 146 7.34 1.20 -5.78
C TYR A 146 6.92 0.61 -4.42
N PRO A 147 6.92 1.44 -3.36
CA PRO A 147 7.56 2.76 -3.29
C PRO A 147 9.07 2.67 -2.95
N PRO A 148 9.86 3.76 -3.11
CA PRO A 148 11.26 3.81 -2.68
C PRO A 148 11.42 3.44 -1.21
N SER A 149 12.56 2.88 -0.82
CA SER A 149 12.77 2.46 0.56
C SER A 149 12.99 3.66 1.50
N PRO A 150 12.38 3.70 2.70
CA PRO A 150 12.70 4.70 3.72
C PRO A 150 14.07 4.46 4.38
N ILE A 151 14.55 5.37 5.23
CA ILE A 151 15.81 5.20 5.99
C ILE A 151 15.68 4.05 6.99
N SER A 152 14.59 4.06 7.77
CA SER A 152 14.32 3.05 8.79
C SER A 152 14.07 1.64 8.25
N GLY A 153 14.11 0.68 9.16
CA GLY A 153 13.72 -0.71 8.93
C GLY A 153 14.85 -1.61 8.45
N THR A 154 14.53 -2.90 8.38
CA THR A 154 15.45 -3.96 7.98
C THR A 154 15.20 -4.35 6.54
N GLU A 155 16.27 -4.47 5.77
CA GLU A 155 16.25 -5.11 4.46
C GLU A 155 16.38 -6.63 4.61
N LYS A 156 15.67 -7.41 3.80
CA LYS A 156 15.93 -8.86 3.78
C LYS A 156 17.31 -9.16 3.19
N PRO A 157 18.19 -9.89 3.89
CA PRO A 157 19.43 -10.39 3.33
C PRO A 157 19.15 -11.27 2.10
N HIS A 158 19.92 -11.04 1.04
CA HIS A 158 19.86 -11.84 -0.18
C HIS A 158 20.39 -13.26 0.10
N LYS A 159 19.65 -14.30 -0.31
CA LYS A 159 20.31 -15.51 -0.80
C LYS A 159 20.46 -15.29 -2.30
N GLU A 160 21.68 -15.00 -2.75
CA GLU A 160 22.03 -15.10 -4.17
C GLU A 160 21.56 -16.47 -4.67
N ILE A 161 20.61 -16.45 -5.60
CA ILE A 161 20.39 -17.62 -6.44
C ILE A 161 21.55 -17.56 -7.43
N LYS A 162 22.55 -18.44 -7.26
CA LYS A 162 23.56 -18.67 -8.30
C LYS A 162 22.82 -19.06 -9.57
N SER A 163 22.72 -18.14 -10.52
CA SER A 163 22.42 -18.50 -11.91
C SER A 163 23.66 -19.18 -12.47
N SER A 164 23.59 -20.48 -12.64
CA SER A 164 24.48 -21.21 -13.52
C SER A 164 24.31 -20.70 -14.94
N SER A 165 25.41 -20.19 -15.53
CA SER A 165 25.88 -20.36 -16.92
C SER A 165 24.84 -20.24 -18.04
N GLU A 166 24.95 -19.36 -19.05
CA GLU A 166 26.11 -19.08 -19.92
C GLU A 166 26.05 -17.63 -20.42
N VAL A 167 27.25 -17.06 -20.58
CA VAL A 167 27.52 -15.73 -21.14
C VAL A 167 27.55 -15.87 -22.66
N ASP A 168 26.71 -15.10 -23.35
CA ASP A 168 26.96 -14.71 -24.74
C ASP A 168 26.99 -13.19 -24.79
N ASP A 169 28.16 -12.67 -25.18
CA ASP A 169 28.50 -11.26 -25.33
C ASP A 169 27.82 -10.72 -26.60
N THR A 170 26.97 -9.70 -26.45
CA THR A 170 27.04 -8.42 -27.18
C THR A 170 25.83 -7.57 -26.79
N ASP A 171 26.07 -6.47 -26.08
CA ASP A 171 25.80 -5.12 -26.58
C ASP A 171 25.96 -4.10 -25.45
N GLU A 172 26.81 -3.13 -25.73
CA GLU A 172 27.06 -1.94 -24.93
C GLU A 172 25.77 -1.13 -24.79
N ASP A 173 25.27 -1.01 -23.56
CA ASP A 173 24.66 0.22 -23.07
C ASP A 173 24.82 0.24 -21.55
N ASN A 174 25.91 0.88 -21.12
CA ASN A 174 26.10 1.36 -19.77
C ASN A 174 25.07 2.44 -19.48
N ASP A 175 24.07 2.12 -18.67
CA ASP A 175 23.40 3.13 -17.85
C ASP A 175 23.17 2.53 -16.46
N GLU A 176 24.09 2.86 -15.54
CA GLU A 176 23.92 2.67 -14.10
C GLU A 176 22.65 3.40 -13.65
N ILE A 177 21.54 2.68 -13.47
CA ILE A 177 20.37 3.23 -12.77
C ILE A 177 20.60 3.13 -11.26
N VAL A 178 21.46 3.99 -10.73
CA VAL A 178 21.39 4.39 -9.32
C VAL A 178 20.27 5.44 -9.23
N ASP A 179 19.02 4.98 -9.12
CA ASP A 179 17.91 5.88 -8.78
C ASP A 179 18.12 6.40 -7.35
N SER A 180 18.42 7.69 -7.25
CA SER A 180 18.79 8.45 -6.04
C SER A 180 17.58 8.82 -5.16
N SER A 181 16.46 8.10 -5.31
CA SER A 181 15.19 8.39 -4.64
C SER A 181 15.00 7.67 -3.30
N ASP A 182 15.97 6.87 -2.83
CA ASP A 182 15.92 6.29 -1.49
C ASP A 182 15.72 7.40 -0.45
N ASN A 183 14.94 7.10 0.59
CA ASN A 183 14.63 7.95 1.74
C ASN A 183 13.58 9.04 1.52
N LYS A 184 12.93 9.10 0.34
CA LYS A 184 11.80 10.00 0.10
C LYS A 184 10.74 9.36 -0.79
N TYR A 185 9.52 9.89 -0.71
CA TYR A 185 8.47 9.55 -1.65
C TYR A 185 8.87 9.95 -3.08
N ASP A 186 8.68 9.02 -4.02
CA ASP A 186 8.76 9.25 -5.45
C ASP A 186 7.91 8.19 -6.20
N TYR A 187 7.65 8.44 -7.48
CA TYR A 187 6.92 7.54 -8.36
C TYR A 187 7.79 7.04 -9.52
N PRO A 188 7.99 5.72 -9.67
CA PRO A 188 8.99 5.20 -10.61
C PRO A 188 8.52 5.30 -12.06
N LYS A 189 9.48 5.46 -12.98
CA LYS A 189 9.24 5.44 -14.43
C LYS A 189 8.51 4.17 -14.90
N THR A 190 8.75 3.02 -14.24
CA THR A 190 8.07 1.75 -14.53
C THR A 190 6.55 1.81 -14.35
N GLY A 191 6.06 2.75 -13.53
CA GLY A 191 4.63 2.96 -13.30
C GLY A 191 3.96 3.94 -14.24
N MET A 192 4.68 4.59 -15.17
CA MET A 192 4.13 5.69 -15.97
C MET A 192 3.39 5.23 -17.24
N THR A 193 3.84 4.14 -17.88
CA THR A 193 3.33 3.71 -19.19
C THR A 193 1.88 3.22 -19.15
N TYR A 194 1.59 2.21 -18.33
CA TYR A 194 0.26 1.57 -18.27
C TYR A 194 -0.60 2.13 -17.16
N GLY A 195 -1.93 1.96 -17.24
CA GLY A 195 -2.85 2.22 -16.13
C GLY A 195 -2.39 1.52 -14.84
N GLN A 196 -2.55 2.17 -13.69
CA GLN A 196 -2.18 1.59 -12.39
C GLN A 196 -3.28 1.85 -11.36
N SER A 197 -3.66 0.82 -10.63
CA SER A 197 -4.71 0.88 -9.60
C SER A 197 -4.12 0.91 -8.20
N PHE A 198 -4.79 1.61 -7.30
CA PHE A 198 -4.47 1.71 -5.89
C PHE A 198 -5.74 1.64 -5.05
N LEU A 199 -5.64 0.98 -3.90
CA LEU A 199 -6.66 0.94 -2.86
C LEU A 199 -5.98 1.15 -1.51
N CYS A 200 -6.36 2.20 -0.78
CA CYS A 200 -5.96 2.40 0.60
C CYS A 200 -7.16 2.26 1.51
N ILE A 201 -7.01 1.54 2.62
CA ILE A 201 -8.04 1.42 3.64
C ILE A 201 -7.42 1.64 5.02
N SER A 202 -8.03 2.51 5.80
CA SER A 202 -7.71 2.79 7.20
C SER A 202 -8.40 1.75 8.11
N PHE A 203 -7.66 1.18 9.04
CA PHE A 203 -8.10 0.05 9.86
C PHE A 203 -7.74 0.24 11.33
N ASP A 204 -8.61 -0.23 12.22
CA ASP A 204 -8.25 -0.45 13.62
C ASP A 204 -7.22 -1.58 13.74
N ALA A 205 -6.42 -1.54 14.80
CA ALA A 205 -5.38 -2.54 15.09
C ALA A 205 -5.91 -3.99 15.11
N ASN A 206 -7.19 -4.21 15.43
CA ASN A 206 -7.78 -5.55 15.46
C ASN A 206 -7.81 -6.24 14.08
N GLN A 207 -7.73 -5.49 12.97
CA GLN A 207 -7.69 -6.03 11.61
C GLN A 207 -6.29 -6.53 11.21
N MET A 208 -5.23 -6.09 11.89
CA MET A 208 -3.84 -6.28 11.44
C MET A 208 -3.42 -7.76 11.38
N ASN A 209 -3.90 -8.60 12.30
CA ASN A 209 -3.61 -10.04 12.24
C ASN A 209 -4.37 -10.75 11.10
N ILE A 210 -5.55 -10.26 10.73
CA ILE A 210 -6.32 -10.77 9.58
C ILE A 210 -5.59 -10.42 8.29
N ILE A 211 -5.12 -9.18 8.17
CA ILE A 211 -4.32 -8.68 7.04
C ILE A 211 -3.01 -9.48 6.93
N GLY A 212 -2.26 -9.64 8.02
CA GLY A 212 -1.03 -10.43 8.01
C GLY A 212 -1.25 -11.88 7.52
N LEU A 213 -2.36 -12.50 7.90
CA LEU A 213 -2.71 -13.83 7.38
C LEU A 213 -3.06 -13.79 5.88
N GLN A 214 -3.81 -12.77 5.42
CA GLN A 214 -4.07 -12.58 3.98
C GLN A 214 -2.77 -12.43 3.17
N LEU A 215 -1.81 -11.66 3.67
CA LEU A 215 -0.48 -11.54 3.04
C LEU A 215 0.26 -12.87 2.94
N MET A 216 0.14 -13.75 3.95
CA MET A 216 0.74 -15.09 3.91
C MET A 216 0.08 -15.99 2.85
N TYR A 217 -1.26 -15.92 2.70
CA TYR A 217 -1.96 -16.64 1.64
C TYR A 217 -1.54 -16.13 0.26
N ASN A 218 -1.43 -14.81 0.08
CA ASN A 218 -0.95 -14.20 -1.17
C ASN A 218 0.53 -14.44 -1.46
N GLN A 219 1.28 -15.05 -0.52
CA GLN A 219 2.72 -15.35 -0.66
C GLN A 219 3.54 -14.14 -1.09
N VAL A 220 3.23 -12.97 -0.51
CA VAL A 220 3.88 -11.71 -0.85
C VAL A 220 5.40 -11.77 -0.70
N ILE A 221 6.11 -10.87 -1.39
CA ILE A 221 7.56 -10.72 -1.27
C ILE A 221 7.88 -9.42 -0.52
N PRO A 222 8.07 -9.46 0.81
CA PRO A 222 8.58 -8.33 1.56
C PRO A 222 9.99 -7.98 1.11
N TYR A 223 10.24 -6.70 0.80
CA TYR A 223 11.58 -6.21 0.48
C TYR A 223 12.17 -5.35 1.59
N ARG A 224 11.33 -4.67 2.38
CA ARG A 224 11.72 -3.92 3.57
C ARG A 224 10.62 -3.96 4.62
N TYR A 225 10.98 -3.97 5.89
CA TYR A 225 10.02 -3.98 7.00
C TYR A 225 10.62 -3.40 8.28
N ASN A 226 9.76 -2.93 9.19
CA ASN A 226 10.12 -2.66 10.58
C ASN A 226 9.22 -3.48 11.53
N MET A 227 9.83 -4.10 12.54
CA MET A 227 9.16 -5.01 13.46
C MET A 227 9.53 -4.68 14.92
N PRO A 228 9.03 -3.56 15.49
CA PRO A 228 9.25 -3.23 16.89
C PRO A 228 8.81 -4.37 17.82
N LYS A 229 9.58 -4.66 18.89
CA LYS A 229 9.33 -5.82 19.78
C LYS A 229 7.94 -5.81 20.43
N VAL A 230 7.41 -4.62 20.75
CA VAL A 230 6.08 -4.47 21.36
C VAL A 230 4.99 -4.86 20.35
N LEU A 231 5.00 -4.24 19.17
CA LEU A 231 4.04 -4.52 18.11
C LEU A 231 4.16 -5.95 17.57
N SER A 232 5.38 -6.52 17.54
CA SER A 232 5.62 -7.91 17.14
C SER A 232 4.88 -8.93 17.99
N ARG A 233 4.71 -8.65 19.29
CA ARG A 233 3.92 -9.50 20.19
C ARG A 233 2.42 -9.35 19.95
N LYS A 234 1.97 -8.15 19.57
CA LYS A 234 0.56 -7.83 19.29
C LYS A 234 0.09 -8.38 17.94
N PHE A 235 0.96 -8.34 16.93
CA PHE A 235 0.64 -8.70 15.54
C PHE A 235 1.52 -9.85 15.00
N PRO A 236 1.45 -11.05 15.57
CA PRO A 236 2.29 -12.17 15.15
C PRO A 236 2.07 -12.59 13.68
N SER A 237 0.87 -12.40 13.12
CA SER A 237 0.62 -12.71 11.71
C SER A 237 1.40 -11.79 10.77
N LEU A 238 1.59 -10.51 11.11
CA LEU A 238 2.43 -9.60 10.34
C LEU A 238 3.91 -9.99 10.42
N VAL A 239 4.38 -10.43 11.60
CA VAL A 239 5.74 -10.99 11.75
C VAL A 239 5.93 -12.23 10.88
N ASN A 240 4.93 -13.11 10.82
CA ASN A 240 4.99 -14.31 9.98
C ASN A 240 4.97 -13.96 8.48
N ALA A 241 4.17 -12.98 8.08
CA ALA A 241 4.13 -12.46 6.72
C ALA A 241 5.48 -11.86 6.31
N SER A 242 6.10 -11.03 7.16
CA SER A 242 7.41 -10.43 6.88
C SER A 242 8.49 -11.51 6.70
N LYS A 243 8.38 -12.63 7.43
CA LYS A 243 9.28 -13.80 7.29
C LYS A 243 8.92 -14.74 6.13
N ARG A 244 7.86 -14.48 5.37
CA ARG A 244 7.35 -15.35 4.28
C ARG A 244 6.98 -16.76 4.79
N ALA A 245 6.36 -16.84 5.96
CA ALA A 245 5.85 -18.10 6.48
C ALA A 245 4.81 -18.68 5.52
N LYS A 246 4.95 -19.97 5.18
CA LYS A 246 4.08 -20.66 4.20
C LYS A 246 2.86 -21.27 4.87
N ILE A 247 1.72 -21.25 4.19
CA ILE A 247 0.55 -22.07 4.53
C ILE A 247 0.86 -23.53 4.17
N LYS A 248 1.01 -24.38 5.20
CA LYS A 248 1.46 -25.77 5.03
C LYS A 248 0.32 -26.76 4.81
N ARG A 249 -0.88 -26.44 5.28
CA ARG A 249 -2.04 -27.34 5.28
C ARG A 249 -3.25 -26.65 4.64
N PRO A 250 -4.16 -27.40 4.01
CA PRO A 250 -5.40 -26.85 3.47
C PRO A 250 -6.31 -26.29 4.59
N PRO A 251 -7.24 -25.38 4.25
CA PRO A 251 -7.53 -24.86 2.91
C PRO A 251 -6.46 -23.89 2.41
N TYR A 252 -6.16 -23.97 1.10
CA TYR A 252 -5.14 -23.14 0.41
C TYR A 252 -5.68 -21.82 -0.16
N ASN A 253 -6.94 -21.52 0.11
CA ASN A 253 -7.61 -20.26 -0.15
C ASN A 253 -8.29 -19.74 1.13
N ARG A 254 -8.50 -18.42 1.21
CA ARG A 254 -9.13 -17.79 2.37
C ARG A 254 -9.94 -16.57 1.96
N LYS A 255 -11.20 -16.53 2.41
CA LYS A 255 -12.07 -15.34 2.39
C LYS A 255 -11.97 -14.68 3.76
N SER A 256 -11.93 -13.37 3.82
CA SER A 256 -12.06 -12.64 5.07
C SER A 256 -12.81 -11.35 4.88
N GLU A 257 -13.59 -11.01 5.88
CA GLU A 257 -14.23 -9.72 6.00
C GLU A 257 -13.28 -8.81 6.79
N LEU A 258 -13.11 -7.60 6.28
CA LEU A 258 -12.31 -6.54 6.86
C LEU A 258 -13.22 -5.33 7.01
N GLN A 259 -13.17 -4.68 8.16
CA GLN A 259 -13.95 -3.47 8.42
C GLN A 259 -13.01 -2.29 8.59
N SER A 260 -13.21 -1.25 7.79
CA SER A 260 -12.48 0.01 7.96
C SER A 260 -12.90 0.74 9.25
N ILE A 261 -12.12 1.74 9.67
CA ILE A 261 -12.44 2.56 10.86
C ILE A 261 -13.81 3.24 10.72
N GLY A 262 -14.16 3.69 9.51
CA GLY A 262 -15.46 4.28 9.17
C GLY A 262 -16.58 3.25 9.01
N GLY A 263 -16.35 1.98 9.33
CA GLY A 263 -17.34 0.92 9.34
C GLY A 263 -17.65 0.30 7.96
N ARG A 264 -16.94 0.69 6.89
CA ARG A 264 -17.12 0.11 5.56
C ARG A 264 -16.57 -1.31 5.54
N GLN A 265 -17.41 -2.24 5.07
CA GLN A 265 -17.01 -3.64 4.92
C GLN A 265 -16.30 -3.87 3.58
N PHE A 266 -15.21 -4.62 3.64
CA PHE A 266 -14.41 -5.10 2.52
C PHE A 266 -14.29 -6.62 2.62
N ILE A 267 -14.27 -7.30 1.48
CA ILE A 267 -14.03 -8.74 1.42
C ILE A 267 -12.68 -8.97 0.74
N SER A 268 -11.76 -9.60 1.46
CA SER A 268 -10.45 -10.00 0.95
C SER A 268 -10.45 -11.49 0.61
N PHE A 269 -10.18 -11.79 -0.65
CA PHE A 269 -9.97 -13.13 -1.15
C PHE A 269 -8.47 -13.34 -1.42
N ALA A 270 -7.91 -14.42 -0.87
CA ALA A 270 -6.53 -14.82 -1.14
C ALA A 270 -6.41 -16.31 -1.42
N LYS A 271 -5.38 -16.67 -2.18
CA LYS A 271 -4.99 -18.04 -2.46
C LYS A 271 -3.47 -18.18 -2.46
N THR A 272 -3.00 -19.36 -2.07
CA THR A 272 -1.63 -19.79 -2.34
C THR A 272 -1.54 -20.46 -3.71
N ASP A 273 -0.33 -20.56 -4.25
CA ASP A 273 0.00 -21.42 -5.40
C ASP A 273 -0.60 -22.84 -5.31
N LYS A 274 -0.64 -23.45 -4.13
CA LYS A 274 -1.18 -24.82 -3.93
C LYS A 274 -2.68 -24.98 -4.16
N TRP A 275 -3.45 -23.89 -4.31
CA TRP A 275 -4.90 -24.01 -4.50
C TRP A 275 -5.29 -24.49 -5.91
N GLN A 276 -4.46 -24.20 -6.93
CA GLN A 276 -4.54 -24.79 -8.28
C GLN A 276 -5.92 -24.71 -8.98
N LYS A 277 -6.68 -23.64 -8.72
CA LYS A 277 -7.98 -23.34 -9.34
C LYS A 277 -8.06 -21.87 -9.79
N ASP A 278 -9.07 -21.54 -10.59
CA ASP A 278 -9.28 -20.17 -11.06
C ASP A 278 -9.78 -19.28 -9.92
N LEU A 279 -9.16 -18.10 -9.75
CA LEU A 279 -9.49 -17.24 -8.62
C LEU A 279 -10.93 -16.71 -8.70
N TYR A 280 -11.35 -16.27 -9.88
CA TYR A 280 -12.64 -15.60 -10.04
C TYR A 280 -13.76 -16.62 -10.15
N ASP A 281 -13.62 -17.60 -11.05
CA ASP A 281 -14.65 -18.59 -11.36
C ASP A 281 -14.85 -19.62 -10.23
N ASP A 282 -13.76 -20.17 -9.66
CA ASP A 282 -13.87 -21.21 -8.62
C ASP A 282 -13.93 -20.63 -7.18
N PHE A 283 -13.79 -19.31 -6.98
CA PHE A 283 -13.79 -18.72 -5.63
C PHE A 283 -14.51 -17.39 -5.46
N VAL A 284 -14.15 -16.32 -6.17
CA VAL A 284 -14.74 -14.99 -5.91
C VAL A 284 -16.20 -14.95 -6.32
N ALA A 285 -16.54 -15.28 -7.57
CA ALA A 285 -17.92 -15.23 -8.07
C ALA A 285 -18.87 -16.14 -7.27
N PRO A 286 -18.54 -17.43 -7.01
CA PRO A 286 -19.40 -18.30 -6.20
C PRO A 286 -19.60 -17.80 -4.76
N LYS A 287 -18.60 -17.15 -4.15
CA LYS A 287 -18.70 -16.62 -2.78
C LYS A 287 -19.45 -15.29 -2.69
N LEU A 288 -19.53 -14.55 -3.79
CA LEU A 288 -20.31 -13.32 -3.90
C LEU A 288 -21.72 -13.59 -4.46
N GLN A 289 -21.96 -14.78 -5.01
CA GLN A 289 -23.22 -15.14 -5.67
C GLN A 289 -23.59 -14.17 -6.80
N THR A 290 -22.58 -13.76 -7.58
CA THR A 290 -22.73 -12.85 -8.72
C THR A 290 -21.72 -13.19 -9.80
N ASP A 291 -22.09 -12.92 -11.04
CA ASP A 291 -21.16 -12.94 -12.16
C ASP A 291 -20.17 -11.78 -12.04
N LEU A 292 -18.97 -11.97 -12.58
CA LEU A 292 -17.89 -10.99 -12.56
C LEU A 292 -17.39 -10.72 -13.97
N LEU A 293 -17.33 -9.43 -14.34
CA LEU A 293 -16.52 -8.98 -15.46
C LEU A 293 -15.07 -8.85 -14.97
N ALA A 294 -14.24 -9.83 -15.31
CA ALA A 294 -12.82 -9.86 -14.95
C ALA A 294 -11.95 -9.67 -16.19
N GLU A 295 -11.02 -8.72 -16.14
CA GLU A 295 -9.96 -8.65 -17.13
C GLU A 295 -8.98 -9.81 -16.92
N THR A 296 -8.57 -10.46 -18.01
CA THR A 296 -7.54 -11.50 -17.98
C THR A 296 -6.36 -11.03 -18.84
N TRP A 297 -5.14 -11.39 -18.43
CA TRP A 297 -3.98 -11.12 -19.26
C TRP A 297 -4.04 -12.02 -20.51
N LEU A 298 -4.38 -11.43 -21.65
CA LEU A 298 -4.52 -12.14 -22.95
C LEU A 298 -3.22 -12.83 -23.41
N ASN A 299 -2.08 -12.40 -22.87
CA ASN A 299 -0.75 -12.95 -23.16
C ASN A 299 -0.26 -13.95 -22.10
N GLY A 300 -1.14 -14.40 -21.19
CA GLY A 300 -0.83 -15.43 -20.20
C GLY A 300 -0.91 -16.85 -20.78
N PRO A 301 -0.22 -17.83 -20.17
CA PRO A 301 -0.42 -19.24 -20.47
C PRO A 301 -1.85 -19.65 -20.09
N GLY A 302 -2.57 -20.28 -21.02
CA GLY A 302 -3.97 -20.68 -20.83
C GLY A 302 -4.94 -19.50 -20.99
N LYS A 303 -5.22 -19.13 -22.24
CA LYS A 303 -6.26 -18.13 -22.54
C LYS A 303 -7.60 -18.65 -22.05
N LEU A 304 -8.20 -17.94 -21.10
CA LEU A 304 -9.55 -18.23 -20.66
C LEU A 304 -10.55 -17.82 -21.75
N PRO A 305 -11.66 -18.56 -21.92
CA PRO A 305 -12.74 -18.12 -22.80
C PRO A 305 -13.29 -16.77 -22.32
N SER A 306 -13.85 -15.98 -23.24
CA SER A 306 -14.45 -14.68 -22.93
C SER A 306 -15.67 -14.79 -22.00
N GLU A 307 -16.25 -15.98 -21.89
CA GLU A 307 -17.34 -16.31 -20.96
C GLU A 307 -16.98 -17.61 -20.23
N CYS A 308 -17.04 -17.57 -18.90
CA CYS A 308 -16.95 -18.75 -18.05
C CYS A 308 -18.37 -19.11 -17.60
N THR A 309 -19.03 -20.07 -18.25
CA THR A 309 -20.29 -20.60 -17.74
C THR A 309 -19.98 -21.59 -16.63
N GLY A 310 -20.39 -21.30 -15.39
CA GLY A 310 -20.15 -22.13 -14.20
C GLY A 310 -20.80 -23.54 -14.23
N ALA A 311 -21.25 -24.03 -15.39
CA ALA A 311 -21.68 -25.40 -15.59
C ALA A 311 -20.45 -26.30 -15.80
N LYS A 312 -19.97 -26.91 -14.71
CA LYS A 312 -19.16 -28.13 -14.76
C LYS A 312 -20.04 -29.33 -14.47
#